data_AF-A0A1Y2CH78-F1
#
_entry.id   AF-A0A1Y2CH78-F1
#
_cell.length_a   1.000
_cell.length_b   1.000
_cell.length_c   1.000
_cell.angle_alpha   90.00
_cell.angle_beta   90.00
_cell.angle_gamma   90.00
#
_symmetry.space_group_name_H-M   'P 1'
#
loop_
_entity.id
_entity.type
_entity.pdbx_description
1 polymer ?
#
loop_
_entity_poly.entity_id
_entity_poly.type
_entity_poly.pdbx_seq_one_letter_code
_entity_poly.pdbx_strand_id
1 'polypeptide(L)'
;MADYNLYTHTVAGLIGIGLTGLFNASGLESITLDESFPNSMGQFLQKVNIIKDFAEDLSEGRQFWPQRVWEQYTAEGEGLEAFVDPNNLENALGCLNELCIDALQLVPDCLEYMSKLKNPSVIRCCAIPQVVALASLSCVFNNRVIFGRKKFKLRYGLAAKIMFVFNHLMMSKKAIGSWLETFSGRTGSVGLFT
;
A
#
# COMPACT_ATOMS: atom_id res chain seq x y z
N MET A 1 -4.97 -15.13 -5.11
CA MET A 1 -5.43 -13.82 -4.60
C MET A 1 -6.58 -13.93 -3.65
N ALA A 2 -7.51 -14.90 -3.77
CA ALA A 2 -8.57 -15.06 -2.77
C ALA A 2 -7.99 -15.16 -1.34
N ASP A 3 -7.02 -16.05 -1.12
CA ASP A 3 -6.39 -16.19 0.21
C ASP A 3 -5.60 -14.96 0.66
N TYR A 4 -4.92 -14.29 -0.28
CA TYR A 4 -4.19 -13.05 0.00
C TYR A 4 -5.14 -11.90 0.40
N ASN A 5 -6.26 -11.77 -0.30
CA ASN A 5 -7.31 -10.81 0.01
C ASN A 5 -8.01 -11.16 1.33
N LEU A 6 -8.26 -12.45 1.59
CA LEU A 6 -8.85 -12.91 2.85
C LEU A 6 -7.90 -12.67 4.04
N TYR A 7 -6.61 -12.97 3.87
CA TYR A 7 -5.59 -12.70 4.87
C TYR A 7 -5.53 -11.19 5.18
N THR A 8 -5.38 -10.36 4.16
CA THR A 8 -5.30 -8.90 4.33
C THR A 8 -6.60 -8.27 4.83
N HIS A 9 -7.76 -8.85 4.49
CA HIS A 9 -9.04 -8.51 5.11
C HIS A 9 -8.99 -8.78 6.62
N THR A 10 -8.58 -9.99 7.00
CA THR A 10 -8.60 -10.43 8.40
C THR A 10 -7.67 -9.60 9.27
N VAL A 11 -6.42 -9.37 8.83
CA VAL A 11 -5.39 -8.73 9.68
C VAL A 11 -5.39 -7.20 9.61
N ALA A 12 -6.04 -6.61 8.60
CA ALA A 12 -6.02 -5.15 8.41
C ALA A 12 -7.35 -4.56 7.93
N GLY A 13 -8.07 -5.23 7.03
CA GLY A 13 -9.39 -4.78 6.58
C GLY A 13 -10.39 -4.62 7.73
N LEU A 14 -10.47 -5.61 8.64
CA LEU A 14 -11.29 -5.55 9.85
C LEU A 14 -10.89 -4.39 10.78
N ILE A 15 -9.61 -4.00 10.80
CA ILE A 15 -9.16 -2.83 11.57
C ILE A 15 -9.73 -1.55 10.98
N GLY A 16 -9.75 -1.43 9.64
CA GLY A 16 -10.38 -0.30 8.96
C GLY A 16 -11.88 -0.20 9.26
N ILE A 17 -12.60 -1.33 9.19
CA ILE A 17 -14.03 -1.40 9.53
C ILE A 17 -14.25 -1.01 11.01
N GLY A 18 -13.48 -1.59 11.93
CA GLY A 18 -13.57 -1.30 13.36
C GLY A 18 -13.31 0.17 13.70
N LEU A 19 -12.26 0.77 13.13
CA LEU A 19 -11.95 2.20 13.31
C LEU A 19 -13.08 3.09 12.78
N THR A 20 -13.67 2.74 11.63
CA THR A 20 -14.84 3.46 11.08
C THR A 20 -16.00 3.43 12.06
N GLY A 21 -16.28 2.25 12.64
CA GLY A 21 -17.29 2.09 13.69
C GLY A 21 -17.01 2.96 14.92
N LEU A 22 -15.76 3.04 15.37
CA LEU A 22 -15.35 3.89 16.49
C LEU A 22 -15.50 5.39 16.18
N PHE A 23 -15.14 5.84 14.97
CA PHE A 23 -15.33 7.23 14.56
C PHE A 23 -16.80 7.63 14.56
N ASN A 24 -17.69 6.76 14.06
CA ASN A 24 -19.13 6.99 14.12
C ASN A 24 -19.66 6.96 15.57
N ALA A 25 -19.26 5.97 16.37
CA ALA A 25 -19.71 5.83 17.76
C ALA A 25 -19.26 7.00 18.66
N SER A 26 -18.10 7.59 18.37
CA SER A 26 -17.61 8.77 19.09
C SER A 26 -18.32 10.08 18.71
N GLY A 27 -19.15 10.07 17.66
CA GLY A 27 -19.79 11.27 17.11
C GLY A 27 -18.84 12.21 16.35
N LEU A 28 -17.58 11.81 16.15
CA LEU A 28 -16.62 12.59 15.35
C LEU A 28 -16.94 12.51 13.85
N GLU A 29 -17.57 11.43 13.41
CA GLU A 29 -17.95 11.19 12.02
C GLU A 29 -19.37 10.60 11.92
N SER A 30 -19.88 10.53 10.69
CA SER A 30 -21.13 9.84 10.36
C SER A 30 -20.99 9.20 8.97
N ILE A 31 -20.05 8.27 8.87
CA ILE A 31 -19.69 7.56 7.64
C ILE A 31 -20.72 6.46 7.39
N THR A 32 -21.36 6.49 6.22
CA THR A 32 -22.40 5.53 5.80
C THR A 32 -21.97 4.73 4.55
N LEU A 33 -20.66 4.61 4.33
CA LEU A 33 -20.13 3.81 3.22
C LEU A 33 -20.26 2.31 3.50
N ASP A 34 -20.31 1.53 2.43
CA ASP A 34 -20.20 0.08 2.49
C ASP A 34 -18.87 -0.34 3.14
N GLU A 35 -18.85 -1.47 3.85
CA GLU A 35 -17.66 -1.96 4.58
C GLU A 35 -16.48 -2.29 3.64
N SER A 36 -16.73 -2.49 2.34
CA SER A 36 -15.68 -2.64 1.33
C SER A 36 -14.70 -1.48 1.30
N PHE A 37 -15.16 -0.23 1.49
CA PHE A 37 -14.30 0.95 1.47
C PHE A 37 -13.29 1.00 2.64
N PRO A 38 -13.71 0.92 3.92
CA PRO A 38 -12.77 0.84 5.03
C PRO A 38 -11.98 -0.47 5.03
N ASN A 39 -12.53 -1.57 4.49
CA ASN A 39 -11.74 -2.78 4.24
C ASN A 39 -10.58 -2.51 3.26
N SER A 40 -10.84 -1.86 2.13
CA SER A 40 -9.82 -1.49 1.14
C SER A 40 -8.75 -0.58 1.75
N MET A 41 -9.12 0.35 2.63
CA MET A 41 -8.16 1.18 3.39
C MET A 41 -7.17 0.32 4.18
N GLY A 42 -7.65 -0.69 4.90
CA GLY A 42 -6.79 -1.60 5.67
C GLY A 42 -5.96 -2.52 4.78
N GLN A 43 -6.58 -3.12 3.77
CA GLN A 43 -5.91 -4.01 2.83
C GLN A 43 -4.78 -3.29 2.07
N PHE A 44 -4.98 -2.04 1.64
CA PHE A 44 -3.95 -1.29 0.93
C PHE A 44 -2.68 -1.15 1.77
N LEU A 45 -2.83 -0.72 3.03
CA LEU A 45 -1.71 -0.58 3.96
C LEU A 45 -1.00 -1.92 4.17
N GLN A 46 -1.76 -3.00 4.34
CA GLN A 46 -1.19 -4.32 4.57
C GLN A 46 -0.46 -4.87 3.35
N LYS A 47 -1.04 -4.73 2.15
CA LYS A 47 -0.41 -5.17 0.89
C LYS A 47 0.90 -4.42 0.66
N VAL A 48 0.92 -3.09 0.87
CA VAL A 48 2.15 -2.30 0.77
C VAL A 48 3.22 -2.77 1.78
N ASN A 49 2.82 -3.11 3.01
CA ASN A 49 3.75 -3.67 4.00
C ASN A 49 4.32 -5.01 3.55
N ILE A 50 3.48 -5.94 3.10
CA ILE A 50 3.91 -7.26 2.60
C ILE A 50 4.87 -7.13 1.40
N ILE A 51 4.59 -6.21 0.48
CA ILE A 51 5.46 -5.98 -0.69
C ILE A 51 6.83 -5.48 -0.24
N LYS A 52 6.88 -4.44 0.60
CA LYS A 52 8.15 -3.78 0.94
C LYS A 52 8.98 -4.53 1.98
N ASP A 53 8.37 -5.41 2.77
CA ASP A 53 9.02 -6.16 3.85
C ASP A 53 9.54 -7.54 3.39
N PHE A 54 9.47 -7.85 2.07
CA PHE A 54 9.94 -9.10 1.45
C PHE A 54 11.24 -9.67 2.04
N ALA A 55 12.31 -8.86 2.08
CA ALA A 55 13.62 -9.32 2.54
C ALA A 55 13.64 -9.67 4.04
N GLU A 56 12.86 -8.97 4.85
CA GLU A 56 12.75 -9.25 6.29
C GLU A 56 11.91 -10.50 6.51
N ASP A 57 10.75 -10.60 5.87
CA ASP A 57 9.86 -11.76 5.98
C ASP A 57 10.58 -13.04 5.56
N LEU A 58 11.28 -13.02 4.42
CA LEU A 58 12.04 -14.17 3.94
C LEU A 58 13.17 -14.57 4.92
N SER A 59 13.86 -13.60 5.52
CA SER A 59 14.92 -13.86 6.50
C SER A 59 14.40 -14.52 7.79
N GLU A 60 13.11 -14.32 8.09
CA GLU A 60 12.42 -14.91 9.23
C GLU A 60 11.64 -16.19 8.86
N GLY A 61 11.78 -16.68 7.63
CA GLY A 61 11.07 -17.86 7.14
C GLY A 61 9.57 -17.63 6.91
N ARG A 62 9.13 -16.38 6.77
CA ARG A 62 7.75 -15.99 6.49
C ARG A 62 7.58 -15.68 5.01
N GLN A 63 6.47 -16.14 4.42
CA GLN A 63 6.15 -15.89 3.02
C GLN A 63 4.70 -15.44 2.91
N PHE A 64 4.48 -14.17 2.54
CA PHE A 64 3.15 -13.59 2.38
C PHE A 64 2.81 -13.24 0.94
N TRP A 65 3.79 -13.26 0.03
CA TRP A 65 3.52 -13.07 -1.39
C TRP A 65 2.69 -14.26 -1.89
N PRO A 66 1.59 -14.01 -2.62
CA PRO A 66 0.67 -15.06 -3.03
C PRO A 66 1.34 -16.03 -4.00
N GLN A 67 1.33 -17.33 -3.66
CA GLN A 67 1.91 -18.41 -4.48
C GLN A 67 1.51 -18.33 -5.95
N ARG A 68 0.21 -18.20 -6.20
CA ARG A 68 -0.30 -18.12 -7.57
C ARG A 68 0.30 -17.00 -8.44
N VAL A 69 0.89 -15.98 -7.83
CA VAL A 69 1.52 -14.86 -8.56
C VAL A 69 2.98 -15.19 -8.75
N TRP A 70 3.73 -15.42 -7.67
CA TRP A 70 5.18 -15.61 -7.79
C TRP A 70 5.57 -16.88 -8.55
N GLU A 71 4.74 -17.93 -8.53
CA GLU A 71 5.00 -19.18 -9.27
C GLU A 71 4.98 -18.97 -10.80
N GLN A 72 4.38 -17.89 -11.30
CA GLN A 72 4.41 -17.52 -12.72
C GLN A 72 5.77 -16.93 -13.14
N TYR A 73 6.59 -16.53 -12.18
CA TYR A 73 7.86 -15.84 -12.36
C TYR A 73 9.06 -16.67 -11.88
N THR A 74 8.85 -17.84 -11.27
CA THR A 74 9.90 -18.76 -10.84
C THR A 74 9.93 -20.01 -11.72
N ALA A 75 11.06 -20.71 -11.76
CA ALA A 75 11.10 -22.00 -12.44
C ALA A 75 10.29 -23.06 -11.66
N GLU A 76 9.94 -24.16 -12.33
CA GLU A 76 9.25 -25.27 -11.69
C GLU A 76 10.08 -25.85 -10.54
N GLY A 77 9.47 -25.93 -9.35
CA GLY A 77 10.12 -26.42 -8.14
C GLY A 77 10.93 -25.38 -7.35
N GLU A 78 11.06 -24.15 -7.86
CA GLU A 78 11.64 -23.04 -7.10
C GLU A 78 10.61 -22.37 -6.18
N GLY A 79 11.05 -21.94 -5.01
CA GLY A 79 10.27 -21.12 -4.09
C GLY A 79 10.50 -19.63 -4.27
N LEU A 80 9.80 -18.84 -3.46
CA LEU A 80 9.88 -17.38 -3.45
C LEU A 80 11.32 -16.84 -3.21
N GLU A 81 12.17 -17.63 -2.54
CA GLU A 81 13.58 -17.34 -2.30
C GLU A 81 14.42 -17.19 -3.59
N ALA A 82 13.95 -17.74 -4.71
CA ALA A 82 14.63 -17.63 -6.01
C ALA A 82 14.81 -16.17 -6.45
N PHE A 83 13.95 -15.25 -6.00
CA PHE A 83 14.05 -13.82 -6.30
C PHE A 83 15.24 -13.11 -5.61
N VAL A 84 15.94 -13.76 -4.68
CA VAL A 84 17.18 -13.24 -4.09
C VAL A 84 18.37 -13.44 -5.03
N ASP A 85 18.30 -14.40 -5.95
CA ASP A 85 19.35 -14.59 -6.97
C ASP A 85 19.32 -13.43 -7.98
N PRO A 86 20.44 -12.69 -8.16
CA PRO A 86 20.55 -11.66 -9.18
C PRO A 86 20.23 -12.13 -10.61
N ASN A 87 20.38 -13.43 -10.91
CA ASN A 87 20.03 -14.00 -12.21
C ASN A 87 18.52 -13.99 -12.49
N ASN A 88 17.70 -14.03 -11.43
CA ASN A 88 16.24 -14.03 -11.52
C ASN A 88 15.64 -12.61 -11.39
N LEU A 89 16.48 -11.57 -11.40
CA LEU A 89 16.04 -10.21 -11.10
C LEU A 89 14.93 -9.69 -12.03
N GLU A 90 14.98 -10.00 -13.31
CA GLU A 90 13.94 -9.56 -14.26
C GLU A 90 12.57 -10.14 -13.92
N ASN A 91 12.51 -11.44 -13.65
CA ASN A 91 11.29 -12.11 -13.23
C ASN A 91 10.82 -11.63 -11.85
N ALA A 92 11.75 -11.44 -10.92
CA ALA A 92 11.47 -10.90 -9.60
C ALA A 92 10.83 -9.50 -9.69
N LEU A 93 11.36 -8.62 -10.54
CA LEU A 93 10.78 -7.30 -10.82
C LEU A 93 9.40 -7.41 -11.48
N GLY A 94 9.21 -8.37 -12.39
CA GLY A 94 7.90 -8.69 -12.96
C GLY A 94 6.86 -9.01 -11.89
N CYS A 95 7.18 -9.94 -11.00
CA CYS A 95 6.33 -10.33 -9.87
C CYS A 95 6.03 -9.13 -8.94
N LEU A 96 7.07 -8.37 -8.57
CA LEU A 96 6.93 -7.16 -7.75
C LEU A 96 5.96 -6.16 -8.37
N ASN A 97 6.08 -5.92 -9.68
CA ASN A 97 5.22 -4.97 -10.39
C ASN A 97 3.77 -5.45 -10.42
N GLU A 98 3.51 -6.75 -10.62
CA GLU A 98 2.15 -7.30 -10.55
C GLU A 98 1.52 -7.08 -9.15
N LEU A 99 2.27 -7.35 -8.08
CA LEU A 99 1.78 -7.11 -6.71
C LEU A 99 1.55 -5.63 -6.42
N CYS A 100 2.39 -4.75 -6.96
CA CYS A 100 2.19 -3.31 -6.83
C CYS A 100 0.92 -2.86 -7.58
N ILE A 101 0.67 -3.39 -8.78
CA ILE A 101 -0.57 -3.11 -9.54
C ILE A 101 -1.79 -3.60 -8.76
N ASP A 102 -1.76 -4.81 -8.20
CA ASP A 102 -2.83 -5.32 -7.35
C ASP A 102 -3.11 -4.42 -6.13
N ALA A 103 -2.06 -3.93 -5.46
CA ALA A 103 -2.24 -2.96 -4.38
C ALA A 103 -2.84 -1.63 -4.87
N LEU A 104 -2.41 -1.12 -6.03
CA LEU A 104 -2.91 0.12 -6.62
C LEU A 104 -4.42 0.08 -6.95
N GLN A 105 -4.98 -1.10 -7.22
CA GLN A 105 -6.42 -1.27 -7.46
C GLN A 105 -7.28 -0.82 -6.25
N LEU A 106 -6.73 -0.79 -5.03
CA LEU A 106 -7.43 -0.38 -3.81
C LEU A 106 -7.44 1.15 -3.60
N VAL A 107 -6.57 1.89 -4.31
CA VAL A 107 -6.42 3.34 -4.11
C VAL A 107 -7.71 4.13 -4.37
N PRO A 108 -8.52 3.84 -5.41
CA PRO A 108 -9.79 4.54 -5.62
C PRO A 108 -10.73 4.45 -4.41
N ASP A 109 -10.89 3.27 -3.81
CA ASP A 109 -11.72 3.09 -2.62
C ASP A 109 -11.15 3.86 -1.42
N CYS A 110 -9.82 3.85 -1.24
CA CYS A 110 -9.17 4.63 -0.18
C CYS A 110 -9.46 6.13 -0.33
N LEU A 111 -9.40 6.65 -1.56
CA LEU A 111 -9.69 8.06 -1.84
C LEU A 111 -11.17 8.39 -1.62
N GLU A 112 -12.08 7.51 -2.04
CA GLU A 112 -13.51 7.69 -1.82
C GLU A 112 -13.84 7.69 -0.33
N TYR A 113 -13.28 6.76 0.44
CA TYR A 113 -13.41 6.72 1.90
C TYR A 113 -12.92 8.02 2.55
N MET A 114 -11.68 8.42 2.26
CA MET A 114 -11.10 9.65 2.82
C MET A 114 -11.86 10.91 2.40
N SER A 115 -12.54 10.90 1.26
CA SER A 115 -13.35 12.03 0.78
C SER A 115 -14.60 12.30 1.63
N LYS A 116 -15.05 11.33 2.43
CA LYS A 116 -16.23 11.43 3.30
C LYS A 116 -15.91 11.91 4.72
N LEU A 117 -14.64 11.82 5.11
CA LEU A 117 -14.18 12.26 6.44
C LEU A 117 -14.30 13.78 6.57
N LYS A 118 -14.73 14.24 7.75
CA LYS A 118 -14.96 15.66 8.03
C LYS A 118 -14.10 16.17 9.19
N ASN A 119 -13.89 15.34 10.20
CA ASN A 119 -13.14 15.71 11.38
C ASN A 119 -11.63 15.80 11.05
N PRO A 120 -10.97 16.94 11.26
CA PRO A 120 -9.56 17.10 10.91
C PRO A 120 -8.62 16.08 11.56
N SER A 121 -8.90 15.65 12.80
CA SER A 121 -8.09 14.65 13.48
C SER A 121 -8.27 13.25 12.88
N VAL A 122 -9.51 12.89 12.52
CA VAL A 122 -9.80 11.62 11.83
C VAL A 122 -9.20 11.60 10.43
N ILE A 123 -9.31 12.71 9.68
CA ILE A 123 -8.68 12.88 8.37
C ILE A 123 -7.18 12.63 8.47
N ARG A 124 -6.47 13.27 9.42
CA ARG A 124 -5.03 13.06 9.59
C ARG A 124 -4.70 11.61 9.97
N CYS A 125 -5.47 11.03 10.89
CA CYS A 125 -5.29 9.64 11.32
C CYS A 125 -5.40 8.66 10.15
N CYS A 126 -6.35 8.88 9.24
CA CYS A 126 -6.55 8.01 8.09
C CYS A 126 -5.60 8.32 6.93
N ALA A 127 -5.38 9.59 6.61
CA ALA A 127 -4.67 9.99 5.39
C ALA A 127 -3.15 9.87 5.47
N ILE A 128 -2.55 10.13 6.64
CA ILE A 128 -1.08 10.03 6.79
C ILE A 128 -0.58 8.61 6.47
N PRO A 129 -1.14 7.52 7.05
CA PRO A 129 -0.74 6.16 6.70
C PRO A 129 -0.92 5.85 5.20
N GLN A 130 -2.03 6.29 4.60
CA GLN A 130 -2.32 6.04 3.18
C GLN A 130 -1.31 6.71 2.25
N VAL A 131 -0.95 7.96 2.52
CA VAL A 131 0.07 8.67 1.72
C VAL A 131 1.47 8.12 1.93
N VAL A 132 1.82 7.72 3.16
CA VAL A 132 3.10 7.04 3.44
C VAL A 132 3.17 5.69 2.71
N ALA A 133 2.07 4.95 2.67
CA ALA A 133 1.98 3.68 1.93
C ALA A 133 2.13 3.91 0.42
N LEU A 134 1.41 4.89 -0.15
CA LEU A 134 1.55 5.24 -1.57
C LEU A 134 2.96 5.71 -1.92
N ALA A 135 3.59 6.53 -1.06
CA ALA A 135 4.98 6.94 -1.21
C ALA A 135 5.93 5.73 -1.19
N SER A 136 5.72 4.80 -0.26
CA SER A 136 6.51 3.57 -0.18
C SER A 136 6.35 2.75 -1.45
N LEU A 137 5.11 2.57 -1.93
CA LEU A 137 4.81 1.84 -3.16
C LEU A 137 5.53 2.46 -4.38
N SER A 138 5.56 3.80 -4.49
CA SER A 138 6.31 4.50 -5.55
C SER A 138 7.83 4.25 -5.52
N CYS A 139 8.39 4.05 -4.33
CA CYS A 139 9.83 3.82 -4.17
C CYS A 139 10.21 2.38 -4.46
N VAL A 140 9.30 1.42 -4.28
CA VAL A 140 9.55 -0.01 -4.46
C VAL A 140 9.14 -0.49 -5.85
N PHE A 141 8.21 0.17 -6.52
CA PHE A 141 7.79 -0.15 -7.88
C PHE A 141 8.99 -0.22 -8.82
N ASN A 142 9.12 -1.34 -9.54
CA ASN A 142 10.23 -1.63 -10.44
C ASN A 142 11.63 -1.40 -9.84
N ASN A 143 11.80 -1.64 -8.54
CA ASN A 143 13.05 -1.34 -7.83
C ASN A 143 13.65 -2.58 -7.15
N ARG A 144 14.86 -2.95 -7.57
CA ARG A 144 15.62 -4.09 -7.01
C ARG A 144 15.95 -3.98 -5.52
N VAL A 145 15.74 -2.82 -4.90
CA VAL A 145 15.97 -2.59 -3.46
C VAL A 145 15.22 -3.60 -2.59
N ILE A 146 14.07 -4.11 -3.06
CA ILE A 146 13.24 -5.09 -2.35
C ILE A 146 13.93 -6.44 -2.19
N PHE A 147 14.73 -6.85 -3.17
CA PHE A 147 15.43 -8.15 -3.17
C PHE A 147 16.82 -8.07 -2.51
N GLY A 148 17.15 -6.94 -1.90
CA GLY A 148 18.40 -6.78 -1.16
C GLY A 148 18.39 -7.50 0.19
N ARG A 149 19.55 -7.56 0.84
CA ARG A 149 19.69 -8.18 2.19
C ARG A 149 19.04 -7.37 3.33
N LYS A 150 18.59 -6.15 3.07
CA LYS A 150 18.11 -5.22 4.09
C LYS A 150 16.66 -4.85 3.81
N LYS A 151 15.86 -4.80 4.87
CA LYS A 151 14.49 -4.27 4.84
C LYS A 151 14.45 -2.88 4.18
N PHE A 152 13.52 -2.70 3.24
CA PHE A 152 13.23 -1.37 2.71
C PHE A 152 12.62 -0.48 3.78
N LYS A 153 13.14 0.75 3.90
CA LYS A 153 12.55 1.78 4.77
C LYS A 153 12.41 3.08 4.00
N LEU A 154 11.21 3.66 4.07
CA LEU A 154 10.98 5.01 3.56
C LEU A 154 11.88 5.98 4.34
N ARG A 155 12.57 6.87 3.63
CA ARG A 155 13.48 7.84 4.26
C ARG A 155 12.70 8.70 5.27
N TYR A 156 13.21 8.79 6.51
CA TYR A 156 12.58 9.57 7.58
C TYR A 156 12.26 11.01 7.19
N GLY A 157 13.13 11.67 6.40
CA GLY A 157 12.88 13.03 5.92
C GLY A 157 11.65 13.15 4.99
N LEU A 158 11.37 12.12 4.19
CA LEU A 158 10.17 12.08 3.35
C LEU A 158 8.92 11.83 4.20
N ALA A 159 8.98 10.90 5.15
CA ALA A 159 7.90 10.66 6.11
C ALA A 159 7.59 11.92 6.94
N ALA A 160 8.62 12.61 7.44
CA ALA A 160 8.50 13.87 8.17
C ALA A 160 7.89 14.98 7.30
N LYS A 161 8.27 15.07 6.02
CA LYS A 161 7.66 16.00 5.06
C LYS A 161 6.17 15.73 4.88
N ILE A 162 5.77 14.46 4.73
CA ILE A 162 4.36 14.06 4.64
C ILE A 162 3.61 14.49 5.91
N MET A 163 4.10 14.12 7.09
CA MET A 163 3.47 14.50 8.37
C MET A 163 3.38 16.03 8.53
N PHE A 164 4.42 16.76 8.18
CA PHE A 164 4.45 18.22 8.24
C PHE A 164 3.37 18.84 7.35
N VAL A 165 3.26 18.39 6.10
CA VAL A 165 2.22 18.81 5.15
C VAL A 165 0.83 18.56 5.72
N PHE A 166 0.55 17.36 6.24
CA PHE A 166 -0.77 17.01 6.79
C PHE A 166 -1.12 17.70 8.11
N ASN A 167 -0.13 18.15 8.88
CA ASN A 167 -0.35 18.89 10.12
C ASN A 167 -0.54 20.40 9.93
N HIS A 168 0.03 20.99 8.87
CA HIS A 168 0.03 22.44 8.65
C HIS A 168 -0.90 22.90 7.53
N LEU A 169 -1.17 22.06 6.54
CA LEU A 169 -2.16 22.37 5.52
C LEU A 169 -3.51 21.83 6.02
N MET A 170 -4.46 22.75 6.23
CA MET A 170 -5.88 22.41 6.28
C MET A 170 -6.22 21.75 4.92
N MET A 171 -6.09 20.43 4.83
CA MET A 171 -6.15 19.73 3.56
C MET A 171 -7.57 19.82 3.00
N SER A 172 -7.75 20.70 2.01
CA SER A 172 -8.84 20.59 1.05
C SER A 172 -8.58 19.42 0.09
N LYS A 173 -9.63 18.83 -0.49
CA LYS A 173 -9.54 17.77 -1.52
C LYS A 173 -8.48 18.03 -2.61
N LYS A 174 -8.21 19.31 -2.91
CA LYS A 174 -7.25 19.79 -3.90
C LYS A 174 -5.79 19.39 -3.60
N ALA A 175 -5.40 19.32 -2.32
CA ALA A 175 -4.02 18.99 -1.94
C ALA A 175 -3.75 17.48 -2.00
N ILE A 176 -4.76 16.62 -1.80
CA ILE A 176 -4.66 15.18 -2.08
C ILE A 176 -4.52 14.98 -3.59
N GLY A 177 -5.35 15.67 -4.39
CA GLY A 177 -5.27 15.64 -5.85
C GLY A 177 -3.90 16.05 -6.41
N SER A 178 -3.33 17.17 -5.94
CA SER A 178 -2.00 17.62 -6.39
C SER A 178 -0.88 16.63 -6.03
N TRP A 179 -1.03 15.89 -4.93
CA TRP A 179 -0.06 14.85 -4.55
C TRP A 179 -0.19 13.60 -5.46
N LEU A 180 -1.41 13.22 -5.81
CA LEU A 180 -1.67 12.15 -6.80
C LEU A 180 -1.18 12.54 -8.20
N GLU A 181 -1.29 13.80 -8.61
CA GLU A 181 -0.72 14.31 -9.87
C GLU A 181 0.82 14.31 -9.86
N THR A 182 1.43 14.62 -8.71
CA THR A 182 2.88 14.49 -8.55
C THR A 182 3.32 13.01 -8.62
N PHE A 183 2.45 12.08 -8.21
CA PHE A 183 2.66 10.64 -8.33
C PHE A 183 2.54 10.19 -9.79
N SER A 184 1.52 10.62 -10.54
CA SER A 184 1.37 10.29 -11.97
C SER A 184 2.52 10.85 -12.83
N GLY A 185 3.04 12.02 -12.49
CA GLY A 185 4.20 12.61 -13.16
C GLY A 185 5.50 11.81 -12.99
N ARG A 186 5.60 10.93 -11.98
CA ARG A 186 6.77 10.03 -11.79
C ARG A 186 6.56 8.65 -12.41
N THR A 187 5.32 8.23 -12.64
CA THR A 187 4.98 7.04 -13.42
C THR A 187 4.97 7.30 -14.93
N GLY A 188 5.14 8.57 -15.36
CA GLY A 188 5.10 9.02 -16.76
C GLY A 188 6.18 8.49 -17.71
N SER A 189 7.00 7.51 -17.31
CA SER A 189 7.82 6.71 -18.23
C SER A 189 7.26 5.29 -18.49
N VAL A 190 6.14 4.91 -17.86
CA VAL A 190 5.43 3.67 -18.14
C VAL A 190 3.93 3.97 -18.16
N GLY A 191 3.39 4.11 -19.37
CA GLY A 191 1.98 4.38 -19.62
C GLY A 191 1.08 3.30 -19.02
N LEU A 192 0.41 3.65 -17.94
CA LEU A 192 -0.73 2.94 -17.37
C LEU A 192 -1.76 4.04 -17.07
N PHE A 193 -3.01 3.82 -17.45
CA PHE A 193 -4.11 4.80 -17.55
C PHE A 193 -4.11 5.62 -18.86
N THR A 194 -4.38 4.92 -19.96
CA THR A 194 -5.24 5.45 -21.02
C THR A 194 -6.68 5.48 -20.53
#